data_AF-A0A7K3M4M7-F1
#
_entry.id   AF-A0A7K3M4M7-F1
#
_cell.length_a   1.000
_cell.length_b   1.000
_cell.length_c   1.000
_cell.angle_alpha   90.00
_cell.angle_beta   90.00
_cell.angle_gamma   90.00
#
_symmetry.space_group_name_H-M   'P 1'
#
loop_
_entity.id
_entity.type
_entity.pdbx_description
1 polymer ?
#
loop_
_entity_poly.entity_id
_entity_poly.type
_entity_poly.pdbx_seq_one_letter_code
_entity_poly.pdbx_strand_id
1 'polypeptide(L)'
;MRRLTINAFHSRTAGMPGEPGDSHSARPLTTTTRGTTITMSGTSLRRLGAQLIRTLPIALLATLAAGWAIPSAAVPQTDQDAEPSLLLIMDASSSMLKRDVAEGNRMDAARSALHDVVGALPDDLSVGLRVFGANEDDTDREIGCTDTELVVPVGPLDRTGLAEAIDGIEARGFTPISESLRQAADDLPATGERTIVLVSDGLDTCGPPPPCEVAKELIADGIDVTVQTVGFALDDEPEAVQDLQCIADATGGEYREADDAAELATAMTALSARAAQGYESTAQPVQGAAIHRDAPVLELGTPYADSVVQNEGRWYAYDLAEGQAFRAVEIIQLGGTRRSEGSAEIKLHNRDGTSTPHSSEYFRAGETPTVHSVSAYSNLEGPGTYYVEIVDYSLGPDDEVAYEITIHVDGEPAPQPADPTEAPTEAAEPLGEPTEEVAEVPADTETDTVAAESSDGTDVWMIVAAVLLVVVLALGIVLAVVLRRPHAQ
;
A
#
# COMPACT_ATOMS: atom_id res chain seq x y z
N MET A 1 -17.07 78.34 18.15
CA MET A 1 -16.20 79.10 17.22
C MET A 1 -16.02 78.27 15.95
N ARG A 2 -16.37 78.83 14.76
CA ARG A 2 -16.09 78.42 13.35
C ARG A 2 -16.27 76.91 13.01
N ARG A 3 -17.29 76.40 12.28
CA ARG A 3 -17.90 76.67 10.95
C ARG A 3 -16.93 76.73 9.75
N LEU A 4 -17.21 75.86 8.76
CA LEU A 4 -17.09 75.93 7.27
C LEU A 4 -16.50 74.62 6.68
N THR A 5 -16.80 74.06 5.51
CA THR A 5 -17.86 74.16 4.47
C THR A 5 -17.53 73.13 3.36
N ILE A 6 -18.54 72.34 2.93
CA ILE A 6 -18.96 71.94 1.56
C ILE A 6 -17.90 71.88 0.42
N ASN A 7 -17.87 70.76 -0.31
CA ASN A 7 -18.12 70.79 -1.76
C ASN A 7 -18.62 69.45 -2.35
N ALA A 8 -19.66 69.59 -3.17
CA ALA A 8 -20.31 68.57 -4.00
C ALA A 8 -20.21 69.01 -5.46
N PHE A 9 -20.16 68.07 -6.41
CA PHE A 9 -20.51 68.24 -7.84
C PHE A 9 -20.72 66.81 -8.40
N HIS A 10 -21.93 66.30 -8.69
CA HIS A 10 -22.77 66.48 -9.90
C HIS A 10 -21.94 66.42 -11.21
N SER A 11 -22.24 65.61 -12.23
CA SER A 11 -23.51 65.45 -12.97
C SER A 11 -23.39 64.33 -14.04
N ARG A 12 -24.43 63.49 -14.26
CA ARG A 12 -25.31 63.39 -15.47
C ARG A 12 -24.61 63.15 -16.82
N THR A 13 -25.07 62.39 -17.83
CA THR A 13 -26.31 61.66 -18.17
C THR A 13 -26.11 61.00 -19.55
N ALA A 14 -26.78 59.85 -19.77
CA ALA A 14 -27.49 59.41 -20.97
C ALA A 14 -26.79 59.25 -22.35
N GLY A 15 -27.08 58.11 -23.00
CA GLY A 15 -27.01 57.96 -24.46
C GLY A 15 -26.93 56.51 -24.97
N MET A 16 -28.08 55.90 -25.24
CA MET A 16 -28.28 54.80 -26.23
C MET A 16 -29.00 55.42 -27.46
N PRO A 17 -29.15 54.79 -28.64
CA PRO A 17 -28.54 53.58 -29.24
C PRO A 17 -28.06 53.78 -30.71
N GLY A 18 -27.49 52.74 -31.36
CA GLY A 18 -27.34 52.68 -32.84
C GLY A 18 -26.40 51.58 -33.38
N GLU A 19 -26.95 50.52 -33.96
CA GLU A 19 -26.33 49.61 -34.96
C GLU A 19 -26.41 50.22 -36.38
N PRO A 20 -25.87 49.62 -37.49
CA PRO A 20 -25.04 48.40 -37.68
C PRO A 20 -23.80 48.63 -38.61
N GLY A 21 -22.93 47.60 -38.81
CA GLY A 21 -21.92 47.62 -39.89
C GLY A 21 -20.92 46.45 -39.94
N ASP A 22 -21.16 45.54 -40.89
CA ASP A 22 -20.25 44.80 -41.78
C ASP A 22 -19.05 43.94 -41.28
N SER A 23 -19.24 42.63 -41.48
CA SER A 23 -18.41 41.62 -42.19
C SER A 23 -16.89 41.80 -42.32
N HIS A 24 -16.13 40.79 -41.86
CA HIS A 24 -14.98 40.15 -42.55
C HIS A 24 -14.70 38.80 -41.86
N SER A 25 -15.15 37.66 -42.40
CA SER A 25 -14.42 36.79 -43.33
C SER A 25 -13.16 36.13 -42.74
N ALA A 26 -13.33 34.95 -42.15
CA ALA A 26 -12.24 34.01 -41.86
C ALA A 26 -12.17 32.95 -42.98
N ARG A 27 -10.99 32.83 -43.60
CA ARG A 27 -10.65 31.84 -44.62
C ARG A 27 -10.19 30.52 -43.96
N PRO A 28 -10.60 29.34 -44.44
CA PRO A 28 -9.97 28.08 -44.09
C PRO A 28 -8.86 27.69 -45.10
N LEU A 29 -7.82 27.04 -44.60
CA LEU A 29 -6.76 26.39 -45.37
C LEU A 29 -7.25 25.05 -45.91
N THR A 30 -7.06 24.85 -47.20
CA THR A 30 -7.30 23.65 -47.99
C THR A 30 -6.30 22.53 -47.69
N THR A 31 -6.81 21.29 -47.61
CA THR A 31 -6.06 20.10 -48.03
C THR A 31 -6.96 19.26 -48.93
N THR A 32 -6.44 18.99 -50.12
CA THR A 32 -7.05 18.24 -51.23
C THR A 32 -6.75 16.76 -51.07
N THR A 33 -7.71 15.86 -51.39
CA THR A 33 -7.56 14.82 -52.43
C THR A 33 -8.81 13.92 -52.57
N ARG A 34 -9.36 13.90 -53.80
CA ARG A 34 -10.22 12.90 -54.51
C ARG A 34 -11.43 12.31 -53.77
N GLY A 35 -12.67 12.38 -54.27
CA GLY A 35 -13.19 12.70 -55.59
C GLY A 35 -14.32 11.71 -55.90
N THR A 36 -15.49 12.21 -56.28
CA THR A 36 -16.45 11.64 -57.26
C THR A 36 -17.71 12.53 -57.22
N THR A 37 -18.02 13.08 -58.38
CA THR A 37 -19.10 14.04 -58.64
C THR A 37 -20.36 13.29 -59.07
N ILE A 38 -21.52 13.58 -58.46
CA ILE A 38 -22.81 13.40 -59.15
C ILE A 38 -23.65 14.67 -58.95
N THR A 39 -23.91 15.32 -60.07
CA THR A 39 -24.69 16.54 -60.25
C THR A 39 -26.19 16.23 -60.19
N MET A 40 -26.97 17.02 -59.45
CA MET A 40 -28.40 17.17 -59.73
C MET A 40 -28.76 18.64 -59.85
N SER A 41 -29.38 18.98 -60.98
CA SER A 41 -29.88 20.31 -61.32
C SER A 41 -31.39 20.22 -61.58
N GLY A 42 -32.11 21.24 -61.14
CA GLY A 42 -33.14 21.86 -61.98
C GLY A 42 -34.56 21.29 -61.90
N THR A 43 -35.26 21.66 -60.84
CA THR A 43 -36.64 22.20 -60.79
C THR A 43 -37.63 22.00 -61.96
N SER A 44 -38.84 21.58 -61.53
CA SER A 44 -40.17 22.14 -61.85
C SER A 44 -40.85 21.73 -63.16
N LEU A 45 -42.07 21.17 -63.08
CA LEU A 45 -43.35 21.86 -63.36
C LEU A 45 -44.52 20.86 -63.45
N ARG A 46 -45.64 21.22 -62.78
CA ARG A 46 -47.06 21.04 -63.18
C ARG A 46 -47.63 19.61 -63.19
N ARG A 47 -48.92 19.33 -62.92
CA ARG A 47 -50.11 19.95 -62.31
C ARG A 47 -51.21 18.89 -62.51
N LEU A 48 -52.21 18.86 -61.62
CA LEU A 48 -53.53 18.17 -61.73
C LEU A 48 -53.45 16.63 -61.60
N GLY A 49 -54.27 15.95 -60.79
CA GLY A 49 -55.53 16.29 -60.13
C GLY A 49 -56.44 15.06 -60.17
N ALA A 50 -57.43 15.01 -59.28
CA ALA A 50 -58.38 13.91 -59.02
C ALA A 50 -57.81 12.80 -58.11
N GLN A 51 -58.43 12.36 -57.02
CA GLN A 51 -59.80 12.54 -56.53
C GLN A 51 -59.83 12.25 -55.03
N LEU A 52 -60.70 12.98 -54.32
CA LEU A 52 -60.91 12.95 -52.88
C LEU A 52 -61.88 11.84 -52.44
N ILE A 53 -61.50 11.20 -51.34
CA ILE A 53 -62.33 10.85 -50.16
C ILE A 53 -63.49 9.85 -50.33
N ARG A 54 -63.28 8.65 -49.77
CA ARG A 54 -64.15 8.10 -48.69
C ARG A 54 -63.50 6.88 -47.99
N THR A 55 -63.08 7.12 -46.75
CA THR A 55 -63.17 6.25 -45.54
C THR A 55 -62.61 4.81 -45.54
N LEU A 56 -61.52 4.62 -44.76
CA LEU A 56 -61.24 3.64 -43.67
C LEU A 56 -62.15 2.39 -43.52
N PRO A 57 -61.70 1.22 -42.97
CA PRO A 57 -60.43 0.96 -42.25
C PRO A 57 -59.91 -0.52 -42.34
N ILE A 58 -58.87 -0.86 -43.12
CA ILE A 58 -58.11 -2.12 -42.91
C ILE A 58 -56.66 -1.91 -43.38
N ALA A 59 -55.81 -1.28 -42.58
CA ALA A 59 -54.35 -1.30 -42.79
C ALA A 59 -53.54 -0.84 -41.56
N LEU A 60 -54.03 -1.08 -40.33
CA LEU A 60 -53.28 -0.79 -39.09
C LEU A 60 -52.72 -2.07 -38.45
N LEU A 61 -52.31 -3.07 -39.24
CA LEU A 61 -51.83 -4.35 -38.71
C LEU A 61 -50.76 -5.05 -39.58
N ALA A 62 -50.06 -4.32 -40.46
CA ALA A 62 -49.04 -4.93 -41.34
C ALA A 62 -47.81 -4.06 -41.63
N THR A 63 -47.42 -3.16 -40.71
CA THR A 63 -46.16 -2.39 -40.80
C THR A 63 -45.36 -2.44 -39.50
N LEU A 64 -45.30 -3.61 -38.84
CA LEU A 64 -44.62 -3.80 -37.54
C LEU A 64 -43.66 -5.00 -37.54
N ALA A 65 -43.09 -5.38 -38.69
CA ALA A 65 -42.21 -6.55 -38.80
C ALA A 65 -40.99 -6.37 -39.73
N ALA A 66 -40.56 -5.14 -40.03
CA ALA A 66 -39.43 -4.90 -40.94
C ALA A 66 -38.52 -3.74 -40.49
N GLY A 67 -38.28 -3.63 -39.18
CA GLY A 67 -37.31 -2.70 -38.63
C GLY A 67 -36.42 -3.40 -37.62
N TRP A 68 -35.11 -3.13 -37.72
CA TRP A 68 -34.06 -3.41 -36.75
C TRP A 68 -33.45 -4.82 -36.79
N ALA A 69 -32.77 -5.14 -37.89
CA ALA A 69 -31.62 -6.05 -37.86
C ALA A 69 -30.35 -5.19 -37.89
N ILE A 70 -29.92 -4.71 -36.72
CA ILE A 70 -28.56 -4.21 -36.54
C ILE A 70 -27.69 -5.47 -36.46
N PRO A 71 -26.64 -5.63 -37.31
CA PRO A 71 -25.68 -6.69 -37.08
C PRO A 71 -25.01 -6.41 -35.73
N SER A 72 -25.30 -7.25 -34.73
CA SER A 72 -24.56 -7.23 -33.47
C SER A 72 -23.10 -7.48 -33.82
N ALA A 73 -22.27 -6.43 -33.75
CA ALA A 73 -20.86 -6.63 -33.54
C ALA A 73 -20.75 -7.45 -32.25
N ALA A 74 -20.18 -8.65 -32.34
CA ALA A 74 -19.85 -9.43 -31.16
C ALA A 74 -18.97 -8.54 -30.28
N VAL A 75 -19.49 -8.16 -29.12
CA VAL A 75 -18.66 -7.62 -28.04
C VAL A 75 -17.65 -8.74 -27.72
N PRO A 76 -16.33 -8.47 -27.72
CA PRO A 76 -15.39 -9.47 -27.24
C PRO A 76 -15.83 -9.88 -25.84
N GLN A 77 -16.15 -11.16 -25.67
CA GLN A 77 -16.35 -11.73 -24.35
C GLN A 77 -14.99 -11.62 -23.67
N THR A 78 -14.89 -10.76 -22.65
CA THR A 78 -13.82 -10.89 -21.67
C THR A 78 -13.95 -12.29 -21.07
N ASP A 79 -12.86 -13.07 -21.05
CA ASP A 79 -12.81 -14.40 -20.44
C ASP A 79 -13.09 -14.26 -18.94
N GLN A 80 -14.36 -14.22 -18.55
CA GLN A 80 -14.82 -14.12 -17.16
C GLN A 80 -14.88 -15.49 -16.46
N ASP A 81 -14.35 -16.54 -17.08
CA ASP A 81 -14.30 -17.91 -16.53
C ASP A 81 -12.87 -18.33 -16.11
N ALA A 82 -11.87 -17.44 -16.23
CA ALA A 82 -10.50 -17.72 -15.80
C ALA A 82 -10.28 -17.21 -14.37
N GLU A 83 -9.90 -18.10 -13.45
CA GLU A 83 -9.60 -17.77 -12.06
C GLU A 83 -8.43 -16.77 -11.98
N PRO A 84 -8.54 -15.72 -11.15
CA PRO A 84 -7.43 -14.80 -10.93
C PRO A 84 -6.21 -15.55 -10.39
N SER A 85 -5.04 -15.20 -10.91
CA SER A 85 -3.78 -15.86 -10.60
C SER A 85 -2.83 -14.91 -9.88
N LEU A 86 -2.32 -15.36 -8.74
CA LEU A 86 -1.34 -14.66 -7.92
C LEU A 86 -0.03 -15.47 -7.87
N LEU A 87 1.08 -14.85 -8.25
CA LEU A 87 2.40 -15.40 -8.06
C LEU A 87 3.18 -14.56 -7.05
N LEU A 88 3.51 -15.15 -5.91
CA LEU A 88 4.39 -14.54 -4.92
C LEU A 88 5.84 -14.78 -5.35
N ILE A 89 6.67 -13.73 -5.40
CA ILE A 89 8.11 -13.83 -5.65
C ILE A 89 8.85 -13.34 -4.42
N MET A 90 9.66 -14.20 -3.84
CA MET A 90 10.41 -13.92 -2.63
C MET A 90 11.92 -13.83 -2.90
N ASP A 91 12.53 -12.77 -2.39
CA ASP A 91 13.98 -12.63 -2.28
C ASP A 91 14.55 -13.56 -1.22
N ALA A 92 15.46 -14.45 -1.63
CA ALA A 92 16.26 -15.29 -0.74
C ALA A 92 17.76 -15.08 -0.99
N SER A 93 18.16 -13.87 -1.39
CA SER A 93 19.56 -13.49 -1.48
C SER A 93 20.23 -13.45 -0.10
N SER A 94 21.56 -13.40 -0.08
CA SER A 94 22.34 -13.44 1.16
C SER A 94 22.08 -12.25 2.10
N SER A 95 21.61 -11.11 1.59
CA SER A 95 21.20 -9.95 2.41
C SER A 95 20.05 -10.26 3.35
N MET A 96 19.18 -11.21 3.00
CA MET A 96 18.07 -11.66 3.84
C MET A 96 18.52 -12.37 5.14
N LEU A 97 19.82 -12.66 5.29
CA LEU A 97 20.39 -13.19 6.53
C LEU A 97 20.74 -12.09 7.56
N LYS A 98 20.64 -10.81 7.19
CA LYS A 98 20.87 -9.69 8.11
C LYS A 98 19.89 -9.73 9.29
N ARG A 99 20.37 -9.27 10.46
CA ARG A 99 19.63 -9.24 11.73
C ARG A 99 19.42 -7.80 12.20
N ASP A 100 18.82 -7.01 11.33
CA ASP A 100 18.50 -5.59 11.49
C ASP A 100 16.99 -5.34 11.59
N VAL A 101 16.21 -6.41 11.76
CA VAL A 101 14.79 -6.38 12.12
C VAL A 101 14.60 -6.76 13.59
N ALA A 102 13.42 -6.45 14.15
CA ALA A 102 13.15 -6.61 15.60
C ALA A 102 13.41 -8.03 16.12
N GLU A 103 13.00 -9.06 15.38
CA GLU A 103 13.19 -10.47 15.73
C GLU A 103 13.71 -11.28 14.55
N GLY A 104 14.57 -12.28 14.81
CA GLY A 104 15.07 -13.16 13.76
C GLY A 104 16.11 -12.51 12.83
N ASN A 105 16.15 -12.98 11.59
CA ASN A 105 16.74 -12.29 10.45
C ASN A 105 15.62 -11.84 9.47
N ARG A 106 15.98 -11.08 8.45
CA ARG A 106 15.04 -10.62 7.40
C ARG A 106 14.25 -11.79 6.76
N MET A 107 14.89 -12.93 6.50
CA MET A 107 14.18 -14.11 5.96
C MET A 107 13.14 -14.68 6.93
N ASP A 108 13.40 -14.70 8.24
CA ASP A 108 12.44 -15.15 9.25
C ASP A 108 11.18 -14.24 9.24
N ALA A 109 11.39 -12.92 9.15
CA ALA A 109 10.32 -11.95 8.99
C ALA A 109 9.50 -12.16 7.70
N ALA A 110 10.18 -12.38 6.58
CA ALA A 110 9.53 -12.62 5.31
C ALA A 110 8.72 -13.92 5.27
N ARG A 111 9.23 -15.00 5.87
CA ARG A 111 8.46 -16.25 6.02
C ARG A 111 7.19 -16.03 6.85
N SER A 112 7.29 -15.29 7.96
CA SER A 112 6.12 -14.95 8.78
C SER A 112 5.09 -14.16 7.96
N ALA A 113 5.52 -13.14 7.23
CA ALA A 113 4.64 -12.35 6.36
C ALA A 113 3.97 -13.20 5.27
N LEU A 114 4.70 -14.12 4.65
CA LEU A 114 4.16 -15.06 3.67
C LEU A 114 3.11 -16.00 4.28
N HIS A 115 3.32 -16.50 5.51
CA HIS A 115 2.33 -17.32 6.21
C HIS A 115 1.04 -16.54 6.48
N ASP A 116 1.14 -15.29 6.92
CA ASP A 116 -0.02 -14.42 7.17
C ASP A 116 -0.81 -14.18 5.87
N VAL A 117 -0.11 -13.86 4.78
CA VAL A 117 -0.69 -13.68 3.45
C VAL A 117 -1.41 -14.95 3.00
N VAL A 118 -0.71 -16.09 3.00
CA VAL A 118 -1.29 -17.38 2.58
C VAL A 118 -2.48 -17.76 3.45
N GLY A 119 -2.52 -17.36 4.73
CA GLY A 119 -3.67 -17.53 5.61
C GLY A 119 -4.86 -16.64 5.26
N ALA A 120 -4.63 -15.44 4.72
CA ALA A 120 -5.65 -14.45 4.40
C ALA A 120 -6.22 -14.56 2.97
N LEU A 121 -5.51 -15.21 2.04
CA LEU A 121 -5.96 -15.35 0.65
C LEU A 121 -7.33 -16.05 0.56
N PRO A 122 -8.24 -15.66 -0.35
CA PRO A 122 -9.49 -16.39 -0.61
C PRO A 122 -9.24 -17.72 -1.36
N ASP A 123 -10.16 -18.68 -1.17
CA ASP A 123 -10.00 -20.07 -1.65
C ASP A 123 -10.15 -20.23 -3.18
N ASP A 124 -10.68 -19.23 -3.89
CA ASP A 124 -10.94 -19.23 -5.33
C ASP A 124 -9.78 -18.66 -6.18
N LEU A 125 -8.62 -18.44 -5.56
CA LEU A 125 -7.41 -18.02 -6.27
C LEU A 125 -6.55 -19.19 -6.72
N SER A 126 -5.96 -19.01 -7.89
CA SER A 126 -4.78 -19.77 -8.28
C SER A 126 -3.53 -19.08 -7.74
N VAL A 127 -2.76 -19.76 -6.89
CA VAL A 127 -1.61 -19.18 -6.19
C VAL A 127 -0.37 -20.01 -6.46
N GLY A 128 0.76 -19.33 -6.69
CA GLY A 128 2.08 -19.94 -6.79
C GLY A 128 3.12 -19.18 -5.96
N LEU A 129 4.29 -19.79 -5.78
CA LEU A 129 5.42 -19.22 -5.07
C LEU A 129 6.70 -19.47 -5.87
N ARG A 130 7.41 -18.39 -6.17
CA ARG A 130 8.74 -18.37 -6.77
C ARG A 130 9.72 -17.73 -5.81
N VAL A 131 10.96 -18.22 -5.83
CA VAL A 131 12.04 -17.71 -4.99
C VAL A 131 13.27 -17.49 -5.86
N PHE A 132 14.09 -16.49 -5.54
CA PHE A 132 15.39 -16.30 -6.18
C PHE A 132 16.52 -16.19 -5.16
N GLY A 133 17.73 -16.59 -5.56
CA GLY A 133 18.91 -16.60 -4.69
C GLY A 133 18.91 -17.69 -3.62
N ALA A 134 18.04 -18.69 -3.72
CA ALA A 134 17.89 -19.74 -2.69
C ALA A 134 18.78 -20.98 -2.89
N ASN A 135 19.30 -21.22 -4.10
CA ASN A 135 20.00 -22.48 -4.40
C ASN A 135 21.51 -22.31 -4.48
N GLU A 136 21.96 -21.18 -5.01
CA GLU A 136 23.37 -20.87 -5.26
C GLU A 136 23.92 -19.90 -4.21
N ASP A 137 25.22 -19.99 -3.95
CA ASP A 137 25.90 -19.00 -3.11
C ASP A 137 26.30 -17.75 -3.92
N ASP A 138 26.79 -16.72 -3.23
CA ASP A 138 27.21 -15.46 -3.84
C ASP A 138 28.61 -15.51 -4.47
N THR A 139 29.11 -16.69 -4.87
CA THR A 139 30.47 -16.87 -5.37
C THR A 139 30.58 -16.95 -6.90
N ASP A 140 29.60 -17.55 -7.57
CA ASP A 140 29.55 -17.66 -9.03
C ASP A 140 28.40 -16.81 -9.58
N ARG A 141 28.74 -15.62 -10.07
CA ARG A 141 27.77 -14.68 -10.63
C ARG A 141 27.06 -15.23 -11.87
N GLU A 142 27.71 -16.04 -12.70
CA GLU A 142 27.08 -16.54 -13.94
C GLU A 142 25.94 -17.52 -13.62
N ILE A 143 26.15 -18.37 -12.62
CA ILE A 143 25.16 -19.34 -12.15
C ILE A 143 24.12 -18.65 -11.25
N GLY A 144 24.57 -17.89 -10.25
CA GLY A 144 23.70 -17.24 -9.28
C GLY A 144 22.76 -16.20 -9.89
N CYS A 145 23.12 -15.60 -11.03
CA CYS A 145 22.22 -14.71 -11.76
C CYS A 145 21.16 -15.39 -12.61
N THR A 146 21.14 -16.72 -12.60
CA THR A 146 20.06 -17.54 -13.15
C THR A 146 19.30 -18.30 -12.05
N ASP A 147 19.66 -18.09 -10.77
CA ASP A 147 19.08 -18.79 -9.63
C ASP A 147 17.71 -18.22 -9.27
N THR A 148 16.69 -18.78 -9.92
CA THR A 148 15.29 -18.50 -9.65
C THR A 148 14.44 -19.76 -9.88
N GLU A 149 13.61 -20.12 -8.91
CA GLU A 149 12.89 -21.39 -8.89
C GLU A 149 11.42 -21.21 -8.51
N LEU A 150 10.53 -21.79 -9.31
CA LEU A 150 9.12 -21.95 -8.98
C LEU A 150 8.96 -23.11 -7.98
N VAL A 151 9.00 -22.80 -6.69
CA VAL A 151 8.92 -23.79 -5.60
C VAL A 151 7.50 -24.34 -5.43
N VAL A 152 6.48 -23.53 -5.73
CA VAL A 152 5.08 -23.95 -5.78
C VAL A 152 4.47 -23.48 -7.11
N PRO A 153 4.07 -24.39 -8.00
CA PRO A 153 3.41 -24.03 -9.25
C PRO A 153 2.10 -23.30 -9.03
N VAL A 154 1.78 -22.35 -9.91
CA VAL A 154 0.49 -21.64 -9.88
C VAL A 154 -0.65 -22.64 -10.11
N GLY A 155 -1.56 -22.73 -9.15
CA GLY A 155 -2.74 -23.59 -9.20
C GLY A 155 -3.65 -23.34 -8.00
N PRO A 156 -4.71 -24.14 -7.80
CA PRO A 156 -5.66 -23.95 -6.71
C PRO A 156 -4.95 -23.81 -5.36
N LEU A 157 -5.41 -22.87 -4.52
CA LEU A 157 -4.78 -22.55 -3.25
C LEU A 157 -4.58 -23.77 -2.34
N ASP A 158 -3.34 -24.24 -2.25
CA ASP A 158 -2.87 -25.26 -1.31
C ASP A 158 -2.10 -24.59 -0.18
N ARG A 159 -2.83 -24.16 0.86
CA ARG A 159 -2.23 -23.47 2.01
C ARG A 159 -1.18 -24.30 2.73
N THR A 160 -1.38 -25.61 2.83
CA THR A 160 -0.42 -26.51 3.51
C THR A 160 0.84 -26.67 2.68
N GLY A 161 0.71 -26.91 1.37
CA GLY A 161 1.87 -27.00 0.47
C GLY A 161 2.66 -25.69 0.40
N LEU A 162 1.98 -24.54 0.37
CA LEU A 162 2.63 -23.23 0.42
C LEU A 162 3.37 -23.02 1.75
N ALA A 163 2.73 -23.30 2.88
CA ALA A 163 3.34 -23.17 4.21
C ALA A 163 4.62 -24.02 4.33
N GLU A 164 4.58 -25.28 3.88
CA GLU A 164 5.76 -26.17 3.88
C GLU A 164 6.87 -25.66 2.97
N ALA A 165 6.51 -25.11 1.79
CA ALA A 165 7.49 -24.53 0.88
C ALA A 165 8.14 -23.27 1.47
N ILE A 166 7.35 -22.39 2.10
CA ILE A 166 7.82 -21.18 2.78
C ILE A 166 8.85 -21.53 3.85
N ASP A 167 8.52 -22.50 4.72
CA ASP A 167 9.41 -22.94 5.80
C ASP A 167 10.75 -23.50 5.30
N GLY A 168 10.76 -24.05 4.07
CA GLY A 168 11.95 -24.62 3.44
C GLY A 168 12.87 -23.61 2.73
N ILE A 169 12.46 -22.34 2.57
CA ILE A 169 13.25 -21.33 1.87
C ILE A 169 14.53 -21.05 2.64
N GLU A 170 15.71 -21.11 2.01
CA GLU A 170 16.98 -20.69 2.63
C GLU A 170 17.56 -19.49 1.87
N ALA A 171 18.02 -18.47 2.61
CA ALA A 171 18.67 -17.32 2.02
C ALA A 171 20.17 -17.58 1.75
N ARG A 172 20.65 -17.39 0.51
CA ARG A 172 22.02 -17.81 0.12
C ARG A 172 22.77 -16.91 -0.87
N GLY A 173 22.10 -16.45 -1.92
CA GLY A 173 22.76 -16.10 -3.18
C GLY A 173 22.61 -14.65 -3.62
N PHE A 174 22.67 -14.46 -4.95
CA PHE A 174 22.46 -13.18 -5.62
C PHE A 174 20.98 -12.80 -5.71
N THR A 175 20.71 -11.61 -6.25
CA THR A 175 19.38 -10.99 -6.38
C THR A 175 19.02 -10.82 -7.86
N PRO A 176 18.70 -11.91 -8.61
CA PRO A 176 18.36 -11.83 -10.03
C PRO A 176 16.88 -11.46 -10.24
N ILE A 177 16.51 -10.22 -9.93
CA ILE A 177 15.13 -9.72 -10.06
C ILE A 177 14.71 -9.76 -11.53
N SER A 178 15.59 -9.30 -12.42
CA SER A 178 15.32 -9.27 -13.87
C SER A 178 14.96 -10.65 -14.44
N GLU A 179 15.72 -11.68 -14.10
CA GLU A 179 15.45 -13.05 -14.57
C GLU A 179 14.18 -13.62 -13.92
N SER A 180 13.99 -13.37 -12.62
CA SER A 180 12.81 -13.81 -11.88
C SER A 180 11.52 -13.25 -12.45
N LEU A 181 11.50 -11.97 -12.86
CA LEU A 181 10.34 -11.35 -13.49
C LEU A 181 9.98 -11.98 -14.84
N ARG A 182 11.00 -12.36 -15.65
CA ARG A 182 10.74 -13.04 -16.93
C ARG A 182 10.13 -14.41 -16.70
N GLN A 183 10.74 -15.20 -15.83
CA GLN A 183 10.25 -16.55 -15.52
C GLN A 183 8.86 -16.51 -14.88
N ALA A 184 8.61 -15.56 -13.98
CA ALA A 184 7.31 -15.37 -13.35
C ALA A 184 6.19 -15.06 -14.37
N ALA A 185 6.49 -14.27 -15.41
CA ALA A 185 5.53 -14.01 -16.47
C ALA A 185 5.19 -15.28 -17.28
N ASP A 186 6.14 -16.20 -17.42
CA ASP A 186 5.95 -17.49 -18.10
C ASP A 186 5.23 -18.54 -17.22
N ASP A 187 5.36 -18.45 -15.90
CA ASP A 187 4.68 -19.35 -14.95
C ASP A 187 3.17 -19.08 -14.86
N LEU A 188 2.76 -17.83 -15.08
CA LEU A 188 1.38 -17.39 -14.99
C LEU A 188 0.55 -17.87 -16.21
N PRO A 189 -0.71 -18.28 -16.02
CA PRO A 189 -1.55 -18.73 -17.13
C PRO A 189 -1.79 -17.59 -18.13
N ALA A 190 -1.86 -17.93 -19.43
CA ALA A 190 -1.97 -16.93 -20.50
C ALA A 190 -3.30 -16.14 -20.53
N THR A 191 -4.29 -16.54 -19.73
CA THR A 191 -5.64 -15.97 -19.66
C THR A 191 -6.05 -15.77 -18.21
N GLY A 192 -6.93 -14.81 -17.96
CA GLY A 192 -7.32 -14.42 -16.60
C GLY A 192 -6.45 -13.30 -16.07
N GLU A 193 -6.82 -12.76 -14.92
CA GLU A 193 -6.07 -11.71 -14.26
C GLU A 193 -4.78 -12.27 -13.68
N ARG A 194 -3.65 -11.60 -13.95
CA ARG A 194 -2.31 -12.05 -13.61
C ARG A 194 -1.63 -11.02 -12.73
N THR A 195 -1.42 -11.38 -11.47
CA THR A 195 -0.74 -10.51 -10.52
C THR A 195 0.50 -11.17 -9.96
N ILE A 196 1.58 -10.42 -9.87
CA ILE A 196 2.82 -10.77 -9.20
C ILE A 196 2.94 -9.90 -7.94
N VAL A 197 3.31 -10.48 -6.80
CA VAL A 197 3.78 -9.72 -5.63
C VAL A 197 5.24 -10.06 -5.43
N LEU A 198 6.11 -9.09 -5.72
CA LEU A 198 7.57 -9.20 -5.59
C LEU A 198 8.03 -8.56 -4.28
N VAL A 199 8.72 -9.33 -3.44
CA VAL A 199 9.37 -8.83 -2.22
C VAL A 199 10.87 -8.86 -2.45
N SER A 200 11.57 -7.75 -2.19
CA SER A 200 13.03 -7.62 -2.37
C SER A 200 13.65 -6.78 -1.27
N ASP A 201 14.80 -7.19 -0.75
CA ASP A 201 15.53 -6.46 0.31
C ASP A 201 16.77 -5.71 -0.17
N GLY A 202 16.94 -5.64 -1.49
CA GLY A 202 18.03 -4.90 -2.12
C GLY A 202 17.89 -4.69 -3.62
N LEU A 203 18.96 -4.13 -4.17
CA LEU A 203 19.16 -3.86 -5.60
C LEU A 203 19.38 -5.16 -6.38
N ASP A 204 18.98 -5.19 -7.66
CA ASP A 204 19.39 -6.26 -8.57
C ASP A 204 20.92 -6.32 -8.67
N THR A 205 21.48 -7.44 -8.25
CA THR A 205 22.92 -7.63 -8.23
C THR A 205 23.43 -8.28 -9.50
N CYS A 206 22.61 -8.50 -10.53
CA CYS A 206 22.89 -9.37 -11.67
C CYS A 206 23.18 -8.65 -13.00
N GLY A 207 22.84 -7.37 -13.10
CA GLY A 207 23.29 -6.49 -14.17
C GLY A 207 22.26 -6.36 -15.29
N PRO A 208 22.65 -5.89 -16.49
CA PRO A 208 21.67 -5.51 -17.52
C PRO A 208 20.99 -6.72 -18.18
N PRO A 209 19.72 -6.59 -18.61
CA PRO A 209 18.90 -5.37 -18.46
C PRO A 209 18.43 -5.19 -17.00
N PRO A 210 18.34 -3.93 -16.52
CA PRO A 210 17.83 -3.64 -15.18
C PRO A 210 16.36 -4.06 -15.04
N PRO A 211 15.86 -4.35 -13.83
CA PRO A 211 14.53 -4.92 -13.62
C PRO A 211 13.39 -4.04 -14.18
N CYS A 212 13.52 -2.73 -14.03
CA CYS A 212 12.60 -1.73 -14.58
C CYS A 212 12.48 -1.79 -16.11
N GLU A 213 13.55 -2.15 -16.83
CA GLU A 213 13.52 -2.35 -18.28
C GLU A 213 12.80 -3.66 -18.65
N VAL A 214 13.07 -4.73 -17.91
CA VAL A 214 12.37 -6.01 -18.07
C VAL A 214 10.86 -5.86 -17.90
N ALA A 215 10.42 -5.17 -16.84
CA ALA A 215 9.00 -4.92 -16.61
C ALA A 215 8.32 -4.20 -17.79
N LYS A 216 9.01 -3.20 -18.37
CA LYS A 216 8.51 -2.47 -19.55
C LYS A 216 8.48 -3.34 -20.80
N GLU A 217 9.48 -4.21 -20.98
CA GLU A 217 9.52 -5.17 -22.09
C GLU A 217 8.34 -6.13 -22.03
N LEU A 218 8.03 -6.70 -20.85
CA LEU A 218 6.89 -7.61 -20.68
C LEU A 218 5.57 -6.97 -21.14
N ILE A 219 5.30 -5.73 -20.70
CA ILE A 219 4.09 -5.00 -21.11
C ILE A 219 4.13 -4.65 -22.61
N ALA A 220 5.30 -4.27 -23.14
CA ALA A 220 5.46 -3.96 -24.57
C ALA A 220 5.24 -5.19 -25.47
N ASP A 221 5.58 -6.38 -24.98
CA ASP A 221 5.35 -7.66 -25.64
C ASP A 221 3.88 -8.12 -25.54
N GLY A 222 3.02 -7.35 -24.86
CA GLY A 222 1.59 -7.61 -24.73
C GLY A 222 1.24 -8.59 -23.61
N ILE A 223 2.16 -8.83 -22.68
CA ILE A 223 1.91 -9.61 -21.47
C ILE A 223 1.16 -8.72 -20.49
N ASP A 224 -0.15 -8.95 -20.40
CA ASP A 224 -1.04 -8.30 -19.43
C ASP A 224 -0.83 -8.87 -18.02
N VAL A 225 0.20 -8.38 -17.32
CA VAL A 225 0.57 -8.75 -15.94
C VAL A 225 0.73 -7.48 -15.10
N THR A 226 0.24 -7.52 -13.86
CA THR A 226 0.42 -6.46 -12.88
C THR A 226 1.45 -6.90 -11.83
N VAL A 227 2.47 -6.10 -11.57
CA VAL A 227 3.50 -6.40 -10.58
C VAL A 227 3.40 -5.44 -9.41
N GLN A 228 3.01 -5.96 -8.26
CA GLN A 228 3.11 -5.28 -6.98
C GLN A 228 4.52 -5.48 -6.42
N THR A 229 5.14 -4.46 -5.85
CA THR A 229 6.49 -4.56 -5.29
C THR A 229 6.52 -4.14 -3.83
N VAL A 230 7.26 -4.87 -3.00
CA VAL A 230 7.55 -4.53 -1.61
C VAL A 230 9.06 -4.44 -1.44
N GLY A 231 9.54 -3.25 -1.12
CA GLY A 231 10.90 -3.01 -0.67
C GLY A 231 11.01 -3.30 0.82
N PHE A 232 11.82 -4.28 1.20
CA PHE A 232 11.96 -4.70 2.59
C PHE A 232 13.31 -4.29 3.17
N ALA A 233 13.30 -3.48 4.23
CA ALA A 233 14.51 -3.03 4.93
C ALA A 233 15.59 -2.48 3.97
N LEU A 234 15.18 -1.61 3.04
CA LEU A 234 16.01 -1.01 1.98
C LEU A 234 16.89 0.16 2.47
N ASP A 235 17.17 0.25 3.77
CA ASP A 235 17.91 1.35 4.40
C ASP A 235 19.08 1.86 3.54
N ASP A 236 18.99 3.13 3.12
CA ASP A 236 19.99 3.85 2.32
C ASP A 236 20.28 3.27 0.89
N GLU A 237 19.35 2.51 0.28
CA GLU A 237 19.44 1.98 -1.10
C GLU A 237 18.43 2.66 -2.06
N PRO A 238 18.60 3.96 -2.41
CA PRO A 238 17.64 4.70 -3.23
C PRO A 238 17.51 4.16 -4.66
N GLU A 239 18.55 3.49 -5.18
CA GLU A 239 18.50 2.80 -6.46
C GLU A 239 17.53 1.60 -6.43
N ALA A 240 17.51 0.82 -5.36
CA ALA A 240 16.59 -0.31 -5.21
C ALA A 240 15.13 0.17 -5.13
N VAL A 241 14.88 1.22 -4.35
CA VAL A 241 13.57 1.89 -4.27
C VAL A 241 13.11 2.35 -5.66
N GLN A 242 14.00 3.02 -6.41
CA GLN A 242 13.68 3.49 -7.76
C GLN A 242 13.35 2.36 -8.74
N ASP A 243 14.08 1.24 -8.68
CA ASP A 243 13.84 0.09 -9.55
C ASP A 243 12.51 -0.58 -9.23
N LEU A 244 12.23 -0.85 -7.95
CA LEU A 244 10.98 -1.48 -7.51
C LEU A 244 9.75 -0.60 -7.78
N GLN A 245 9.86 0.70 -7.57
CA GLN A 245 8.82 1.67 -7.96
C GLN A 245 8.59 1.67 -9.47
N CYS A 246 9.66 1.68 -10.27
CA CYS A 246 9.52 1.63 -11.72
C CYS A 246 8.84 0.35 -12.20
N ILE A 247 9.17 -0.81 -11.62
CA ILE A 247 8.53 -2.10 -11.97
C ILE A 247 7.02 -2.01 -11.75
N ALA A 248 6.60 -1.52 -10.58
CA ALA A 248 5.19 -1.34 -10.24
C ALA A 248 4.50 -0.37 -11.22
N ASP A 249 5.07 0.83 -11.41
CA ASP A 249 4.52 1.85 -12.32
C ASP A 249 4.40 1.36 -13.76
N ALA A 250 5.40 0.62 -14.26
CA ALA A 250 5.42 0.12 -15.62
C ALA A 250 4.30 -0.87 -15.90
N THR A 251 3.86 -1.62 -14.89
CA THR A 251 2.87 -2.70 -14.98
C THR A 251 1.50 -2.34 -14.40
N GLY A 252 1.33 -1.10 -13.90
CA GLY A 252 0.10 -0.64 -13.25
C GLY A 252 -0.11 -1.18 -11.83
N GLY A 253 0.96 -1.71 -11.21
CA GLY A 253 1.00 -2.13 -9.83
C GLY A 253 1.27 -0.98 -8.86
N GLU A 254 1.60 -1.33 -7.63
CA GLU A 254 1.90 -0.43 -6.53
C GLU A 254 3.20 -0.89 -5.84
N TYR A 255 3.99 0.09 -5.42
CA TYR A 255 5.17 -0.11 -4.60
C TYR A 255 4.85 0.22 -3.15
N ARG A 256 5.31 -0.64 -2.24
CA ARG A 256 5.33 -0.37 -0.80
C ARG A 256 6.71 -0.58 -0.22
N GLU A 257 6.94 0.13 0.86
CA GLU A 257 8.13 -0.03 1.69
C GLU A 257 7.72 -0.67 3.02
N ALA A 258 8.59 -1.49 3.56
CA ALA A 258 8.44 -2.14 4.84
C ALA A 258 9.78 -2.14 5.56
N ASP A 259 9.85 -1.46 6.70
CA ASP A 259 11.08 -1.37 7.49
C ASP A 259 11.24 -2.59 8.42
N ASP A 260 10.13 -3.27 8.75
CA ASP A 260 10.12 -4.42 9.63
C ASP A 260 9.14 -5.52 9.20
N ALA A 261 9.15 -6.63 9.96
CA ALA A 261 8.32 -7.80 9.69
C ALA A 261 6.81 -7.50 9.69
N ALA A 262 6.39 -6.58 10.57
CA ALA A 262 5.01 -6.24 10.79
C ALA A 262 4.46 -5.40 9.61
N GLU A 263 5.27 -4.46 9.13
CA GLU A 263 4.99 -3.69 7.92
C GLU A 263 5.04 -4.58 6.67
N LEU A 264 6.00 -5.51 6.60
CA LEU A 264 6.10 -6.45 5.47
C LEU A 264 4.84 -7.31 5.35
N ALA A 265 4.38 -7.90 6.45
CA ALA A 265 3.13 -8.67 6.47
C ALA A 265 1.92 -7.84 6.05
N THR A 266 1.83 -6.59 6.52
CA THR A 266 0.75 -5.65 6.16
C THR A 266 0.79 -5.32 4.67
N ALA A 267 1.95 -4.95 4.15
CA ALA A 267 2.14 -4.60 2.75
C ALA A 267 1.80 -5.78 1.83
N MET A 268 2.31 -6.96 2.13
CA MET A 268 2.05 -8.16 1.32
C MET A 268 0.58 -8.58 1.39
N THR A 269 -0.07 -8.51 2.56
CA THR A 269 -1.50 -8.87 2.71
C THR A 269 -2.38 -7.97 1.86
N ALA A 270 -2.16 -6.66 1.93
CA ALA A 270 -2.92 -5.69 1.16
C ALA A 270 -2.72 -5.82 -0.35
N LEU A 271 -1.48 -6.00 -0.80
CA LEU A 271 -1.16 -6.18 -2.22
C LEU A 271 -1.72 -7.51 -2.76
N SER A 272 -1.72 -8.55 -1.95
CA SER A 272 -2.29 -9.86 -2.29
C SER A 272 -3.83 -9.84 -2.30
N ALA A 273 -4.46 -9.11 -1.37
CA ALA A 273 -5.90 -8.87 -1.39
C ALA A 273 -6.35 -8.11 -2.64
N ARG A 274 -5.54 -7.16 -3.13
CA ARG A 274 -5.77 -6.47 -4.42
C ARG A 274 -5.62 -7.42 -5.60
N ALA A 275 -4.60 -8.27 -5.58
CA ALA A 275 -4.35 -9.28 -6.61
C ALA A 275 -5.55 -10.23 -6.79
N ALA A 276 -6.28 -10.46 -5.70
CA ALA A 276 -7.40 -11.38 -5.61
C ALA A 276 -8.73 -10.88 -6.19
N GLN A 277 -8.72 -9.86 -7.06
CA GLN A 277 -9.91 -9.11 -7.53
C GLN A 277 -11.24 -9.87 -7.39
N GLY A 278 -12.02 -9.43 -6.40
CA GLY A 278 -13.05 -10.27 -5.79
C GLY A 278 -13.13 -10.13 -4.27
N TYR A 279 -12.42 -9.17 -3.66
CA TYR A 279 -12.58 -8.82 -2.26
C TYR A 279 -14.06 -8.53 -1.94
N GLU A 280 -14.77 -9.56 -1.45
CA GLU A 280 -16.03 -9.40 -0.76
C GLU A 280 -15.69 -8.85 0.62
N SER A 281 -15.86 -7.54 0.75
CA SER A 281 -15.78 -6.84 2.02
C SER A 281 -16.48 -7.63 3.12
N THR A 282 -15.71 -8.11 4.09
CA THR A 282 -16.25 -8.64 5.35
C THR A 282 -16.47 -7.50 6.36
N ALA A 283 -16.20 -6.27 5.96
CA ALA A 283 -16.15 -5.12 6.84
C ALA A 283 -17.54 -4.78 7.39
N GLN A 284 -17.59 -4.58 8.70
CA GLN A 284 -18.83 -4.21 9.36
C GLN A 284 -19.11 -2.72 9.13
N PRO A 285 -20.35 -2.31 8.83
CA PRO A 285 -20.64 -0.89 8.67
C PRO A 285 -20.43 -0.17 10.01
N VAL A 286 -19.67 0.92 9.98
CA VAL A 286 -19.48 1.83 11.10
C VAL A 286 -19.79 3.26 10.66
N GLN A 287 -19.99 4.16 11.62
CA GLN A 287 -20.09 5.59 11.34
C GLN A 287 -19.19 6.37 12.29
N GLY A 288 -18.12 6.93 11.74
CA GLY A 288 -17.16 7.78 12.42
C GLY A 288 -17.81 9.08 12.90
N ALA A 289 -17.42 9.50 14.10
CA ALA A 289 -17.95 10.72 14.70
C ALA A 289 -17.31 11.97 14.12
N ALA A 290 -17.96 13.12 14.26
CA ALA A 290 -17.39 14.40 13.85
C ALA A 290 -16.29 14.92 14.81
N ILE A 291 -16.19 14.34 16.00
CA ILE A 291 -15.21 14.70 17.04
C ILE A 291 -14.77 13.46 17.82
N HIS A 292 -13.52 13.46 18.32
CA HIS A 292 -12.93 12.32 19.05
C HIS A 292 -13.77 11.81 20.23
N ARG A 293 -14.37 12.72 21.02
CA ARG A 293 -15.10 12.33 22.26
C ARG A 293 -16.31 11.42 22.00
N ASP A 294 -16.88 11.54 20.82
CA ASP A 294 -18.09 10.80 20.44
C ASP A 294 -17.76 9.65 19.47
N ALA A 295 -16.46 9.37 19.25
CA ALA A 295 -15.97 8.35 18.32
C ALA A 295 -16.37 6.93 18.75
N PRO A 296 -16.83 6.07 17.82
CA PRO A 296 -17.06 4.66 18.11
C PRO A 296 -15.74 3.94 18.38
N VAL A 297 -15.74 3.03 19.35
CA VAL A 297 -14.58 2.18 19.63
C VAL A 297 -14.61 0.99 18.67
N LEU A 298 -13.55 0.83 17.87
CA LEU A 298 -13.38 -0.28 16.94
C LEU A 298 -12.71 -1.47 17.64
N GLU A 299 -13.14 -2.68 17.28
CA GLU A 299 -12.44 -3.90 17.70
C GLU A 299 -11.15 -4.06 16.90
N LEU A 300 -10.06 -4.38 17.60
CA LEU A 300 -8.74 -4.56 17.00
C LEU A 300 -8.74 -5.76 16.04
N GLY A 301 -8.07 -5.62 14.89
CA GLY A 301 -8.01 -6.63 13.83
C GLY A 301 -9.32 -6.86 13.07
N THR A 302 -10.39 -6.12 13.38
CA THR A 302 -11.68 -6.24 12.70
C THR A 302 -11.84 -5.16 11.64
N PRO A 303 -12.20 -5.50 10.38
CA PRO A 303 -12.43 -4.51 9.34
C PRO A 303 -13.79 -3.83 9.51
N TYR A 304 -13.83 -2.51 9.33
CA TYR A 304 -15.05 -1.71 9.35
C TYR A 304 -15.18 -0.82 8.11
N ALA A 305 -16.36 -0.73 7.51
CA ALA A 305 -16.63 0.10 6.33
C ALA A 305 -17.30 1.42 6.72
N ASP A 306 -16.83 2.52 6.14
CA ASP A 306 -17.42 3.86 6.27
C ASP A 306 -17.11 4.72 5.03
N SER A 307 -17.49 5.99 5.08
CA SER A 307 -17.20 6.96 4.05
C SER A 307 -16.98 8.37 4.57
N VAL A 308 -16.23 9.14 3.78
CA VAL A 308 -15.92 10.55 4.05
C VAL A 308 -16.28 11.40 2.85
N VAL A 309 -16.78 12.60 3.13
CA VAL A 309 -17.11 13.63 2.15
C VAL A 309 -16.22 14.86 2.38
N GLN A 310 -16.15 15.73 1.39
CA GLN A 310 -15.22 16.86 1.38
C GLN A 310 -15.23 17.69 2.68
N ASN A 311 -14.04 17.89 3.28
CA ASN A 311 -13.80 18.67 4.50
C ASN A 311 -14.51 18.14 5.76
N GLU A 312 -15.01 16.90 5.75
CA GLU A 312 -15.46 16.22 6.97
C GLU A 312 -14.34 15.35 7.53
N GLY A 313 -14.13 15.44 8.85
CA GLY A 313 -13.28 14.52 9.59
C GLY A 313 -14.13 13.43 10.24
N ARG A 314 -13.79 12.17 10.01
CA ARG A 314 -14.39 10.99 10.67
C ARG A 314 -13.44 10.47 11.74
N TRP A 315 -13.93 10.40 12.97
CA TRP A 315 -13.17 9.99 14.14
C TRP A 315 -13.58 8.60 14.61
N TYR A 316 -12.57 7.77 14.90
CA TYR A 316 -12.69 6.43 15.46
C TYR A 316 -11.82 6.32 16.71
N ALA A 317 -12.23 5.48 17.66
CA ALA A 317 -11.47 5.18 18.87
C ALA A 317 -10.99 3.73 18.87
N TYR A 318 -9.93 3.44 19.59
CA TYR A 318 -9.46 2.08 19.84
C TYR A 318 -8.76 1.99 21.20
N ASP A 319 -8.87 0.84 21.86
CA ASP A 319 -8.32 0.62 23.18
C ASP A 319 -7.08 -0.26 23.10
N LEU A 320 -5.96 0.19 23.69
CA LEU A 320 -4.79 -0.64 23.93
C LEU A 320 -4.83 -1.18 25.36
N ALA A 321 -4.69 -2.50 25.53
CA ALA A 321 -4.50 -3.12 26.83
C ALA A 321 -3.03 -3.07 27.29
N GLU A 322 -2.79 -3.43 28.54
CA GLU A 322 -1.43 -3.61 29.04
C GLU A 322 -0.76 -4.76 28.28
N GLY A 323 0.47 -4.58 27.84
CA GLY A 323 1.17 -5.55 26.98
C GLY A 323 0.88 -5.43 25.48
N GLN A 324 -0.08 -4.58 25.08
CA GLN A 324 -0.34 -4.29 23.67
C GLN A 324 0.35 -3.00 23.22
N ALA A 325 0.86 -3.00 22.00
CA ALA A 325 1.43 -1.83 21.32
C ALA A 325 0.68 -1.58 20.01
N PHE A 326 0.44 -0.30 19.68
CA PHE A 326 -0.10 0.05 18.38
C PHE A 326 0.88 -0.34 17.28
N ARG A 327 0.39 -1.00 16.22
CA ARG A 327 1.18 -1.39 15.05
C ARG A 327 0.86 -0.50 13.86
N ALA A 328 -0.39 -0.54 13.38
CA ALA A 328 -0.79 0.20 12.19
C ALA A 328 -2.30 0.45 12.14
N VAL A 329 -2.70 1.48 11.40
CA VAL A 329 -4.06 1.59 10.84
C VAL A 329 -3.96 1.30 9.35
N GLU A 330 -4.78 0.37 8.89
CA GLU A 330 -4.96 0.06 7.48
C GLU A 330 -6.27 0.67 6.98
N ILE A 331 -6.21 1.33 5.82
CA ILE A 331 -7.35 1.89 5.10
C ILE A 331 -7.42 1.31 3.70
N ILE A 332 -8.44 0.52 3.40
CA ILE A 332 -8.74 0.07 2.05
C ILE A 332 -9.75 1.05 1.45
N GLN A 333 -9.31 1.94 0.57
CA GLN A 333 -10.24 2.74 -0.20
C GLN A 333 -11.01 1.83 -1.16
N LEU A 334 -12.33 1.83 -1.07
CA LEU A 334 -13.21 1.14 -2.01
C LEU A 334 -13.49 2.13 -3.15
N GLY A 335 -12.99 1.82 -4.35
CA GLY A 335 -12.93 2.75 -5.50
C GLY A 335 -14.19 3.60 -5.75
N GLY A 336 -13.99 4.85 -6.18
CA GLY A 336 -15.06 5.81 -6.44
C GLY A 336 -15.69 5.70 -7.84
N THR A 337 -16.95 6.14 -8.00
CA THR A 337 -17.69 6.05 -9.29
C THR A 337 -17.27 7.10 -10.35
N ARG A 338 -16.27 7.95 -10.08
CA ARG A 338 -15.79 8.99 -11.02
C ARG A 338 -14.30 9.27 -10.88
N ARG A 339 -13.72 9.77 -11.99
CA ARG A 339 -12.49 10.58 -12.15
C ARG A 339 -12.39 11.82 -11.22
N SER A 340 -12.62 11.70 -9.93
CA SER A 340 -12.18 12.72 -8.96
C SER A 340 -10.89 12.23 -8.32
N GLU A 341 -9.76 12.76 -8.79
CA GLU A 341 -8.49 12.67 -8.07
C GLU A 341 -8.65 13.45 -6.76
N GLY A 342 -9.05 12.74 -5.71
CA GLY A 342 -9.16 13.27 -4.34
C GLY A 342 -7.91 12.91 -3.54
N SER A 343 -7.73 13.52 -2.38
CA SER A 343 -6.73 13.13 -1.42
C SER A 343 -7.34 13.16 -0.02
N ALA A 344 -7.24 12.05 0.69
CA ALA A 344 -7.58 11.97 2.09
C ALA A 344 -6.31 11.78 2.92
N GLU A 345 -6.39 12.18 4.19
CA GLU A 345 -5.30 12.08 5.15
C GLU A 345 -5.77 11.21 6.32
N ILE A 346 -4.96 10.23 6.69
CA ILE A 346 -5.10 9.44 7.91
C ILE A 346 -4.31 10.15 9.00
N LYS A 347 -4.89 10.36 10.18
CA LYS A 347 -4.18 10.96 11.32
C LYS A 347 -4.35 10.13 12.58
N LEU A 348 -3.25 9.88 13.25
CA LEU A 348 -3.26 9.32 14.61
C LEU A 348 -3.29 10.42 15.66
N HIS A 349 -3.97 10.14 16.76
CA HIS A 349 -4.17 11.06 17.87
C HIS A 349 -3.96 10.35 19.22
N ASN A 350 -3.34 11.07 20.16
CA ASN A 350 -3.14 10.64 21.54
C ASN A 350 -4.45 10.52 22.32
N ARG A 351 -4.38 9.98 23.54
CA ARG A 351 -5.52 9.82 24.46
C ARG A 351 -6.28 11.10 24.78
N ASP A 352 -5.64 12.24 24.67
CA ASP A 352 -6.23 13.57 24.88
C ASP A 352 -6.79 14.20 23.59
N GLY A 353 -6.74 13.48 22.47
CA GLY A 353 -7.18 13.93 21.15
C GLY A 353 -6.16 14.79 20.40
N THR A 354 -4.96 15.03 20.97
CA THR A 354 -3.90 15.78 20.28
C THR A 354 -3.28 14.94 19.18
N SER A 355 -3.06 15.54 18.00
CA SER A 355 -2.42 14.86 16.87
C SER A 355 -0.99 14.44 17.23
N THR A 356 -0.61 13.23 16.83
CA THR A 356 0.78 12.78 16.94
C THR A 356 1.65 13.40 15.83
N PRO A 357 2.89 13.79 16.11
CA PRO A 357 3.80 14.28 15.07
C PRO A 357 4.13 13.16 14.04
N HIS A 358 4.11 13.50 12.74
CA HIS A 358 4.55 12.62 11.63
C HIS A 358 3.76 11.31 11.43
N SER A 359 2.57 11.20 12.01
CA SER A 359 1.71 10.01 11.89
C SER A 359 0.56 10.24 10.91
N SER A 360 0.86 10.86 9.76
CA SER A 360 -0.14 11.04 8.72
C SER A 360 0.33 10.59 7.36
N GLU A 361 -0.58 9.95 6.65
CA GLU A 361 -0.37 9.49 5.28
C GLU A 361 -1.45 10.09 4.40
N TYR A 362 -1.02 10.57 3.24
CA TYR A 362 -1.91 11.08 2.20
C TYR A 362 -2.14 10.00 1.19
N PHE A 363 -3.40 9.75 0.90
CA PHE A 363 -3.77 8.78 -0.12
C PHE A 363 -4.61 9.39 -1.22
N ARG A 364 -4.35 8.96 -2.45
CA ARG A 364 -5.10 9.44 -3.62
C ARG A 364 -6.33 8.58 -3.84
N ALA A 365 -7.47 9.26 -3.89
CA ALA A 365 -8.72 8.64 -4.27
C ALA A 365 -8.78 8.38 -5.77
N GLY A 366 -8.97 7.11 -6.13
CA GLY A 366 -9.01 6.63 -7.51
C GLY A 366 -10.22 5.73 -7.81
N GLU A 367 -10.34 5.36 -9.10
CA GLU A 367 -11.37 4.43 -9.58
C GLU A 367 -11.07 2.97 -9.14
N THR A 368 -9.81 2.65 -8.85
CA THR A 368 -9.37 1.35 -8.33
C THR A 368 -9.25 1.38 -6.81
N PRO A 369 -9.66 0.32 -6.09
CA PRO A 369 -9.36 0.20 -4.68
C PRO A 369 -7.86 0.30 -4.41
N THR A 370 -7.49 1.06 -3.38
CA THR A 370 -6.11 1.29 -2.97
C THR A 370 -6.02 1.08 -1.47
N VAL A 371 -4.95 0.46 -0.97
CA VAL A 371 -4.75 0.27 0.47
C VAL A 371 -3.68 1.24 0.95
N HIS A 372 -3.93 1.88 2.08
CA HIS A 372 -3.05 2.87 2.71
C HIS A 372 -2.83 2.43 4.15
N SER A 373 -1.64 2.64 4.68
CA SER A 373 -1.33 2.18 6.03
C SER A 373 -0.45 3.19 6.76
N VAL A 374 -0.97 3.74 7.85
CA VAL A 374 -0.16 4.52 8.78
C VAL A 374 0.34 3.59 9.87
N SER A 375 1.62 3.22 9.79
CA SER A 375 2.37 2.76 10.95
C SER A 375 2.83 3.98 11.75
N ALA A 376 2.80 3.85 13.08
CA ALA A 376 3.25 4.94 13.93
C ALA A 376 4.75 4.77 14.20
N TYR A 377 5.58 5.63 13.61
CA TYR A 377 6.93 5.94 14.14
C TYR A 377 6.89 6.56 15.56
N SER A 378 5.74 6.59 16.24
CA SER A 378 5.47 7.40 17.42
C SER A 378 5.03 6.56 18.63
N ASN A 379 5.84 6.61 19.69
CA ASN A 379 5.58 6.82 21.14
C ASN A 379 4.18 6.55 21.78
N LEU A 380 3.26 5.84 21.13
CA LEU A 380 1.95 5.48 21.68
C LEU A 380 2.15 4.31 22.65
N GLU A 381 2.63 4.64 23.85
CA GLU A 381 2.99 3.64 24.85
C GLU A 381 1.92 3.51 25.93
N GLY A 382 1.62 2.26 26.25
CA GLY A 382 0.82 1.86 27.40
C GLY A 382 -0.69 1.85 27.18
N PRO A 383 -1.44 1.32 28.17
CA PRO A 383 -2.85 1.05 28.02
C PRO A 383 -3.70 2.32 28.02
N GLY A 384 -4.72 2.36 27.16
CA GLY A 384 -5.70 3.44 27.11
C GLY A 384 -6.40 3.56 25.75
N THR A 385 -7.33 4.51 25.67
CA THR A 385 -8.08 4.81 24.44
C THR A 385 -7.35 5.85 23.60
N TYR A 386 -7.16 5.54 22.32
CA TYR A 386 -6.53 6.39 21.32
C TYR A 386 -7.50 6.63 20.16
N TYR A 387 -7.14 7.54 19.24
CA TYR A 387 -8.05 7.92 18.16
C TYR A 387 -7.38 7.99 16.79
N VAL A 388 -8.18 7.72 15.76
CA VAL A 388 -7.84 7.89 14.35
C VAL A 388 -8.83 8.91 13.76
N GLU A 389 -8.32 9.85 12.97
CA GLU A 389 -9.11 10.78 12.17
C GLU A 389 -8.84 10.55 10.68
N ILE A 390 -9.90 10.38 9.90
CA ILE A 390 -9.84 10.36 8.42
C ILE A 390 -10.44 11.67 7.91
N VAL A 391 -9.65 12.46 7.18
CA VAL A 391 -10.09 13.76 6.62
C VAL A 391 -9.90 13.80 5.11
N ASP A 392 -10.94 14.13 4.36
CA ASP A 392 -10.81 14.41 2.92
C ASP A 392 -10.61 15.90 2.63
N TYR A 393 -9.63 16.22 1.77
CA TYR A 393 -9.27 17.60 1.42
C TYR A 393 -9.59 18.03 -0.01
N SER A 394 -9.95 17.12 -0.92
CA SER A 394 -9.85 17.38 -2.36
C SER A 394 -11.06 16.94 -3.20
N LEU A 395 -12.09 16.34 -2.59
CA LEU A 395 -13.32 16.00 -3.29
C LEU A 395 -14.19 17.22 -3.65
N GLY A 396 -15.13 17.08 -4.58
CA GLY A 396 -16.23 18.03 -4.70
C GLY A 396 -17.21 17.89 -3.51
N PRO A 397 -18.07 18.88 -3.23
CA PRO A 397 -18.98 18.87 -2.08
C PRO A 397 -20.03 17.75 -2.09
N ASP A 398 -20.17 17.03 -3.21
CA ASP A 398 -21.09 15.90 -3.38
C ASP A 398 -20.36 14.56 -3.65
N ASP A 399 -19.02 14.54 -3.62
CA ASP A 399 -18.24 13.33 -3.85
C ASP A 399 -17.91 12.66 -2.50
N GLU A 400 -17.97 11.33 -2.47
CA GLU A 400 -17.81 10.48 -1.29
C GLU A 400 -16.73 9.45 -1.58
N VAL A 401 -15.80 9.29 -0.63
CA VAL A 401 -14.79 8.24 -0.65
C VAL A 401 -15.20 7.19 0.36
N ALA A 402 -15.56 6.01 -0.15
CA ALA A 402 -15.81 4.83 0.65
C ALA A 402 -14.47 4.17 1.01
N TYR A 403 -14.36 3.68 2.23
CA TYR A 403 -13.17 2.99 2.69
C TYR A 403 -13.51 1.96 3.77
N GLU A 404 -12.56 1.07 4.01
CA GLU A 404 -12.55 0.17 5.15
C GLU A 404 -11.36 0.50 6.03
N ILE A 405 -11.57 0.43 7.33
CA ILE A 405 -10.56 0.70 8.35
C ILE A 405 -10.35 -0.55 9.22
N THR A 406 -9.09 -0.92 9.41
CA THR A 406 -8.67 -1.97 10.33
C THR A 406 -7.53 -1.46 11.21
N ILE A 407 -7.60 -1.75 12.50
CA ILE A 407 -6.59 -1.32 13.48
C ILE A 407 -5.80 -2.54 13.95
N HIS A 408 -4.50 -2.53 13.67
CA HIS A 408 -3.56 -3.60 14.00
C HIS A 408 -2.74 -3.25 15.24
N VAL A 409 -2.52 -4.23 16.10
CA VAL A 409 -1.71 -4.10 17.32
C VAL A 409 -0.77 -5.30 17.47
N ASP A 410 0.35 -5.10 18.15
CA ASP A 410 1.25 -6.17 18.57
C ASP A 410 1.07 -6.49 20.05
N GLY A 411 1.38 -7.74 20.41
CA GLY A 411 1.31 -8.24 21.79
C GLY A 411 -0.07 -8.73 22.22
N GLU A 412 -0.06 -9.69 23.15
CA GLU A 412 -1.29 -10.20 23.77
C GLU A 412 -1.70 -9.31 24.96
N PRO A 413 -3.01 -9.12 25.21
CA PRO A 413 -3.46 -8.43 26.42
C PRO A 413 -2.93 -9.15 27.66
N ALA A 414 -2.25 -8.43 28.54
CA ALA A 414 -1.78 -8.98 29.80
C ALA A 414 -2.96 -9.63 30.54
N PRO A 415 -2.78 -10.84 31.10
CA PRO A 415 -3.85 -11.52 31.80
C PRO A 415 -4.32 -10.63 32.96
N GLN A 416 -5.61 -10.28 32.94
CA GLN A 416 -6.20 -9.52 34.05
C GLN A 416 -5.96 -10.28 35.35
N PRO A 417 -5.52 -9.61 36.43
CA PRO A 417 -5.42 -10.25 37.73
C PRO A 417 -6.76 -10.90 38.05
N ALA A 418 -6.75 -12.21 38.33
CA ALA A 418 -7.96 -12.95 38.67
C ALA A 418 -8.73 -12.19 39.77
N ASP A 419 -10.04 -12.02 39.56
CA ASP A 419 -10.93 -11.37 40.52
C ASP A 419 -10.70 -12.02 41.89
N PRO A 420 -10.34 -11.26 42.95
CA PRO A 420 -10.06 -11.81 44.28
C PRO A 420 -11.27 -12.50 44.93
N THR A 421 -12.42 -12.55 44.24
CA THR A 421 -13.67 -13.17 44.70
C THR A 421 -13.74 -14.67 44.41
N GLU A 422 -12.90 -15.24 43.54
CA GLU A 422 -12.88 -16.70 43.31
C GLU A 422 -11.78 -17.40 44.13
N ALA A 423 -12.08 -17.61 45.41
CA ALA A 423 -11.24 -18.44 46.29
C ALA A 423 -11.32 -19.92 45.87
N PRO A 424 -10.19 -20.63 45.67
CA PRO A 424 -10.22 -22.08 45.49
C PRO A 424 -10.65 -22.74 46.80
N THR A 425 -11.73 -23.51 46.76
CA THR A 425 -12.05 -24.45 47.83
C THR A 425 -11.14 -25.67 47.67
N GLU A 426 -9.96 -25.64 48.30
CA GLU A 426 -9.12 -26.83 48.42
C GLU A 426 -8.99 -27.23 49.89
N ALA A 427 -9.35 -28.48 50.16
CA ALA A 427 -9.47 -29.08 51.46
C ALA A 427 -8.11 -29.22 52.14
N ALA A 428 -8.04 -28.83 53.41
CA ALA A 428 -6.90 -29.07 54.28
C ALA A 428 -6.70 -30.58 54.54
N GLU A 429 -5.51 -31.10 54.26
CA GLU A 429 -4.99 -32.33 54.87
C GLU A 429 -3.87 -31.97 55.86
N PRO A 430 -3.77 -32.65 57.03
CA PRO A 430 -2.97 -32.15 58.14
C PRO A 430 -1.48 -32.55 58.04
N LEU A 431 -0.62 -31.64 58.48
CA LEU A 431 0.82 -31.81 58.63
C LEU A 431 1.14 -32.87 59.71
N GLY A 432 1.90 -33.90 59.33
CA GLY A 432 2.53 -34.85 60.26
C GLY A 432 3.83 -34.29 60.89
N GLU A 433 4.07 -34.63 62.15
CA GLU A 433 5.14 -34.15 63.03
C GLU A 433 6.57 -34.54 62.57
N PRO A 434 7.63 -33.80 62.99
CA PRO A 434 9.00 -34.08 62.58
C PRO A 434 9.68 -35.09 63.50
N THR A 435 10.45 -36.01 62.92
CA THR A 435 11.41 -36.84 63.67
C THR A 435 12.83 -36.44 63.27
N GLU A 436 13.61 -35.99 64.25
CA GLU A 436 15.06 -35.81 64.17
C GLU A 436 15.75 -37.15 63.94
N GLU A 437 16.67 -37.22 62.97
CA GLU A 437 17.83 -38.10 63.08
C GLU A 437 19.04 -37.47 62.40
N VAL A 438 20.09 -37.30 63.20
CA VAL A 438 21.38 -36.68 62.88
C VAL A 438 22.31 -37.74 62.31
N ALA A 439 23.05 -37.42 61.24
CA ALA A 439 24.32 -38.09 60.96
C ALA A 439 25.35 -37.11 60.40
N GLU A 440 26.49 -37.12 61.08
CA GLU A 440 27.65 -36.23 61.05
C GLU A 440 28.43 -36.24 59.73
N VAL A 441 29.00 -35.07 59.35
CA VAL A 441 30.21 -34.98 58.51
C VAL A 441 31.20 -34.03 59.20
N PRO A 442 32.47 -34.42 59.41
CA PRO A 442 33.43 -33.68 60.21
C PRO A 442 34.14 -32.54 59.43
N ALA A 443 34.80 -31.74 60.25
CA ALA A 443 35.37 -30.42 60.05
C ALA A 443 36.67 -30.33 59.21
N ASP A 444 37.08 -29.06 59.06
CA ASP A 444 38.38 -28.49 58.69
C ASP A 444 38.47 -28.08 57.19
N THR A 445 38.83 -26.85 56.79
CA THR A 445 39.41 -25.69 57.51
C THR A 445 39.34 -24.44 56.62
N GLU A 446 39.41 -23.28 57.29
CA GLU A 446 39.90 -21.97 56.82
C GLU A 446 39.04 -21.09 55.89
N THR A 447 38.50 -20.06 56.54
CA THR A 447 38.27 -18.69 56.08
C THR A 447 39.33 -18.16 55.12
N ASP A 448 38.89 -17.59 54.01
CA ASP A 448 39.42 -16.30 53.60
C ASP A 448 38.32 -15.43 52.99
N THR A 449 38.15 -14.27 53.60
CA THR A 449 37.34 -13.15 53.11
C THR A 449 37.91 -12.63 51.81
N VAL A 450 37.13 -12.66 50.72
CA VAL A 450 37.44 -11.87 49.52
C VAL A 450 36.33 -10.87 49.31
N ALA A 451 36.75 -9.61 49.32
CA ALA A 451 35.97 -8.43 49.08
C ALA A 451 35.23 -8.50 47.74
N ALA A 452 33.99 -8.04 47.74
CA ALA A 452 33.31 -7.64 46.52
C ALA A 452 34.04 -6.41 45.96
N GLU A 453 34.89 -6.62 44.96
CA GLU A 453 35.41 -5.54 44.13
C GLU A 453 34.30 -5.11 43.16
N SER A 454 33.90 -3.84 43.31
CA SER A 454 33.14 -3.07 42.33
C SER A 454 33.93 -2.99 41.02
N SER A 455 33.45 -3.64 39.96
CA SER A 455 33.97 -3.42 38.62
C SER A 455 33.41 -2.11 38.08
N ASP A 456 34.35 -1.19 37.90
CA ASP A 456 34.25 0.20 37.48
C ASP A 456 33.48 0.34 36.15
N GLY A 457 32.50 1.25 36.15
CA GLY A 457 31.79 1.67 34.96
C GLY A 457 32.77 2.43 34.06
N THR A 458 32.95 1.95 32.84
CA THR A 458 33.73 2.67 31.84
C THR A 458 32.95 3.91 31.46
N ASP A 459 33.38 5.08 31.96
CA ASP A 459 32.73 6.38 31.74
C ASP A 459 32.56 6.64 30.24
N VAL A 460 31.34 6.46 29.73
CA VAL A 460 30.91 6.69 28.35
C VAL A 460 31.35 8.08 27.84
N TRP A 461 31.50 9.04 28.76
CA TRP A 461 32.01 10.38 28.47
C TRP A 461 33.45 10.41 27.93
N MET A 462 34.31 9.46 28.32
CA MET A 462 35.67 9.32 27.77
C MET A 462 35.66 8.91 26.30
N ILE A 463 34.70 8.06 25.90
CA ILE A 463 34.52 7.65 24.49
C ILE A 463 34.03 8.83 23.66
N VAL A 464 33.04 9.58 24.17
CA VAL A 464 32.53 10.79 23.51
C VAL A 464 33.62 11.86 23.37
N ALA A 465 34.45 12.06 24.40
CA ALA A 465 35.57 13.00 24.34
C ALA A 465 36.66 12.58 23.34
N ALA A 466 36.94 11.28 23.23
CA ALA A 466 37.90 10.74 22.25
C ALA A 466 37.41 10.92 20.80
N VAL A 467 36.12 10.67 20.55
CA VAL A 467 35.51 10.86 19.22
C VAL A 467 35.52 12.34 18.81
N LEU A 468 35.16 13.25 19.73
CA LEU A 468 35.22 14.70 19.47
C LEU A 468 36.65 15.18 19.16
N LEU A 469 37.66 14.63 19.83
CA LEU A 469 39.06 14.97 19.57
C LEU A 469 39.49 14.54 18.15
N VAL A 470 39.06 13.37 17.70
CA VAL A 470 39.35 12.86 16.34
C VAL A 470 38.68 13.74 15.27
N VAL A 471 37.44 14.15 15.50
CA VAL A 471 36.70 15.04 14.58
C VAL A 471 37.37 16.41 14.48
N VAL A 472 37.82 16.99 15.60
CA VAL A 472 38.53 18.28 15.61
C VAL A 472 39.87 18.18 14.89
N LEU A 473 40.61 17.08 15.05
CA LEU A 473 41.86 16.84 14.33
C LEU A 473 41.63 16.69 12.83
N ALA A 474 40.59 15.96 12.41
CA ALA A 474 40.23 15.80 11.00
C ALA A 474 39.86 17.14 10.35
N LEU A 475 39.04 17.97 11.02
CA LEU A 475 38.70 19.32 10.57
C LEU A 475 39.93 20.24 10.47
N GLY A 476 40.86 20.14 11.42
CA GLY A 476 42.12 20.87 11.38
C GLY A 476 42.99 20.50 10.16
N ILE A 477 43.03 19.22 9.79
CA ILE A 477 43.76 18.73 8.61
C ILE A 477 43.10 19.23 7.32
N VAL A 478 41.77 19.17 7.21
CA VAL A 478 41.03 19.69 6.06
C VAL A 478 41.26 21.19 5.88
N LEU A 479 41.20 21.96 6.97
CA LEU A 479 41.46 23.41 6.93
C LEU A 479 42.89 23.72 6.51
N ALA A 480 43.88 22.96 6.99
CA ALA A 480 45.28 23.11 6.59
C ALA A 480 45.52 22.80 5.11
N VAL A 481 44.80 21.83 4.54
CA VAL A 481 44.85 21.48 3.11
C VAL A 481 44.20 22.56 2.24
N VAL A 482 43.08 23.12 2.68
CA VAL A 482 42.39 24.22 1.98
C VAL A 482 43.22 25.50 1.98
N LEU A 483 43.87 25.83 3.10
CA LEU A 483 44.72 27.01 3.22
C LEU A 483 46.10 26.88 2.56
N ARG A 484 46.53 25.65 2.21
CA ARG A 484 47.81 25.41 1.50
C ARG A 484 47.71 25.42 -0.02
N ARG A 485 46.54 25.63 -0.63
CA ARG A 485 46.46 25.76 -2.09
C ARG A 485 47.25 26.99 -2.55
N PRO A 486 48.37 26.83 -3.28
CA PRO A 486 49.12 27.97 -3.76
C PRO A 486 48.30 28.68 -4.85
N HIS A 487 48.10 29.99 -4.69
CA HIS A 487 47.62 30.84 -5.78
C HIS A 487 48.67 30.81 -6.90
N ALA A 488 48.42 30.01 -7.92
CA ALA A 488 49.11 30.11 -9.20
C ALA A 488 48.54 31.35 -9.93
N GLN A 489 49.39 32.36 -10.09
CA GLN A 489 49.25 33.39 -11.12
C GLN A 489 49.87 32.88 -12.43
#